data_AF-A0A7K3KQC4-F1
#
_entry.id   AF-A0A7K3KQC4-F1
#
_cell.length_a   1.000
_cell.length_b   1.000
_cell.length_c   1.000
_cell.angle_alpha   90.00
_cell.angle_beta   90.00
_cell.angle_gamma   90.00
#
_symmetry.space_group_name_H-M   'P 1'
#
loop_
_entity.id
_entity.type
_entity.pdbx_description
1 polymer ?
#
loop_
_entity_poly.entity_id
_entity_poly.type
_entity_poly.pdbx_seq_one_letter_code
_entity_poly.pdbx_strand_id
1 'polypeptide(L)'
;MISGYDIVNTFDSSDKVTIVVKKEWANDEAIKGSDRYRPSVSVDLNRNERNIAVAHLNEYNQWQQVFTDLDKYDENGEEYEYSVNEFYKPTG
;
A
#
# COMPACT_ATOMS: atom_id res chain seq x y z
N MET A 1 34.76 -35.00 26.24
CA MET A 1 34.78 -33.73 25.49
C MET A 1 33.40 -33.58 24.90
N ILE A 2 32.64 -32.57 25.32
CA ILE A 2 31.29 -32.32 24.79
C ILE A 2 31.49 -31.30 23.66
N SER A 3 31.23 -31.70 22.41
CA SER A 3 31.13 -30.74 21.30
C SER A 3 29.84 -29.96 21.50
N GLY A 4 29.94 -28.65 21.68
CA GLY A 4 28.79 -27.77 21.62
C GLY A 4 28.16 -27.81 20.23
N TYR A 5 26.84 -27.73 20.17
CA TYR A 5 26.11 -27.52 18.92
C TYR A 5 25.94 -26.02 18.71
N ASP A 6 26.39 -25.51 17.56
CA ASP A 6 26.05 -24.15 17.15
C ASP A 6 24.60 -24.14 16.65
N ILE A 7 23.74 -23.35 17.30
CA ILE A 7 22.39 -23.08 16.82
C ILE A 7 22.45 -21.80 15.99
N VAL A 8 22.33 -21.92 14.68
CA VAL A 8 22.21 -20.78 13.76
C VAL A 8 20.73 -20.59 13.44
N ASN A 9 20.15 -19.49 13.92
CA ASN A 9 18.84 -19.05 13.44
C ASN A 9 19.05 -18.35 12.09
N THR A 10 18.36 -18.81 11.05
CA THR A 10 18.39 -18.18 9.72
C THR A 10 17.07 -17.46 9.51
N PHE A 11 17.14 -16.14 9.31
CA PHE A 11 15.99 -15.33 8.95
C PHE A 11 15.89 -15.24 7.42
N ASP A 12 14.71 -15.50 6.86
CA ASP A 12 14.42 -15.38 5.44
C ASP A 12 13.54 -14.15 5.23
N SER A 13 14.10 -13.11 4.61
CA SER A 13 13.42 -11.84 4.32
C SER A 13 12.62 -11.86 3.00
N SER A 14 12.47 -13.01 2.34
CA SER A 14 11.84 -13.10 1.02
C SER A 14 10.32 -12.93 1.02
N ASP A 15 9.68 -12.95 2.20
CA ASP A 15 8.25 -12.73 2.36
C ASP A 15 7.80 -11.39 1.73
N LYS A 16 6.74 -11.47 0.92
CA LYS A 16 6.12 -10.32 0.25
C LYS A 16 4.70 -10.08 0.73
N VAL A 17 4.28 -8.82 0.68
CA VAL A 17 2.90 -8.40 0.95
C VAL A 17 2.29 -7.71 -0.26
N THR A 18 0.96 -7.75 -0.33
CA THR A 18 0.15 -7.05 -1.33
C THR A 18 -0.82 -6.12 -0.63
N ILE A 19 -0.87 -4.87 -1.07
CA ILE A 19 -1.76 -3.85 -0.51
C ILE A 19 -2.75 -3.42 -1.59
N VAL A 20 -4.03 -3.57 -1.30
CA VAL A 20 -5.12 -3.14 -2.18
C VAL A 20 -5.71 -1.85 -1.64
N VAL A 21 -5.70 -0.81 -2.45
CA VAL A 21 -6.28 0.50 -2.13
C VAL A 21 -7.49 0.72 -3.02
N LYS A 22 -8.64 1.03 -2.41
CA LYS A 22 -9.88 1.35 -3.10
C LYS A 22 -10.51 2.58 -2.48
N LYS A 23 -10.83 3.59 -3.29
CA LYS A 23 -11.59 4.75 -2.81
C LYS A 23 -13.08 4.45 -2.86
N GLU A 24 -13.72 4.54 -1.70
CA GLU A 24 -15.18 4.50 -1.59
C GLU A 24 -15.71 5.89 -1.29
N TRP A 25 -16.82 6.25 -1.93
CA TRP A 25 -17.47 7.55 -1.75
C TRP A 25 -18.75 7.34 -0.94
N ALA A 26 -18.95 8.08 0.16
CA ALA A 26 -20.06 7.87 1.09
C ALA A 26 -21.47 8.01 0.47
N ASN A 27 -21.58 8.68 -0.68
CA ASN A 27 -22.82 8.88 -1.44
C ASN A 27 -22.86 8.06 -2.73
N ASP A 28 -22.12 6.94 -2.80
CA ASP A 28 -21.98 6.12 -4.00
C ASP A 28 -23.34 5.73 -4.62
N GLU A 29 -24.30 5.33 -3.77
CA GLU A 29 -25.64 4.92 -4.21
C GLU A 29 -26.49 6.09 -4.72
N ALA A 30 -26.35 7.29 -4.16
CA ALA A 30 -27.13 8.47 -4.56
C ALA A 30 -26.64 9.09 -5.89
N ILE A 31 -25.42 8.77 -6.31
CA ILE A 31 -24.80 9.28 -7.55
C ILE A 31 -24.97 8.28 -8.70
N LYS A 32 -25.33 7.01 -8.45
CA LYS A 32 -25.61 6.02 -9.51
C LYS A 32 -26.69 6.54 -10.45
N GLY A 33 -26.30 6.95 -11.66
CA GLY A 33 -27.18 7.51 -12.69
C GLY A 33 -27.27 9.04 -12.75
N SER A 34 -26.45 9.78 -11.98
CA SER A 34 -26.33 11.24 -12.12
C SER A 34 -25.04 11.61 -12.87
N ASP A 35 -25.09 12.67 -13.67
CA ASP A 35 -23.98 13.25 -14.44
C ASP A 35 -22.89 13.93 -13.56
N ARG A 36 -22.86 13.59 -12.26
CA ARG A 36 -21.90 14.14 -11.29
C ARG A 36 -20.57 13.38 -11.41
N TYR A 37 -19.63 14.02 -12.08
CA TYR A 37 -18.24 13.58 -12.18
C TYR A 37 -17.58 13.44 -10.79
N ARG A 38 -16.84 12.34 -10.59
CA ARG A 38 -16.01 12.14 -9.38
C ARG A 38 -14.58 12.55 -9.69
N PRO A 39 -13.93 13.34 -8.81
CA PRO A 39 -12.56 13.74 -9.05
C PRO A 39 -11.63 12.52 -8.99
N SER A 40 -10.49 12.65 -9.67
CA SER A 40 -9.35 11.78 -9.42
C SER A 40 -8.77 12.07 -8.03
N VAL A 41 -8.19 11.04 -7.43
CA VAL A 41 -7.53 11.11 -6.11
C VAL A 41 -6.10 10.63 -6.25
N SER A 42 -5.16 11.24 -5.54
CA SER A 42 -3.81 10.70 -5.43
C SER A 42 -3.62 10.07 -4.06
N VAL A 43 -2.96 8.94 -4.02
CA VAL A 43 -2.65 8.23 -2.77
C VAL A 43 -1.16 7.94 -2.70
N ASP A 44 -0.61 8.09 -1.50
CA ASP A 44 0.78 7.84 -1.17
C ASP A 44 0.87 6.54 -0.37
N LEU A 45 1.67 5.59 -0.84
CA LEU A 45 2.06 4.42 -0.07
C LEU A 45 3.36 4.72 0.67
N ASN A 46 3.32 4.63 2.00
CA ASN A 46 4.46 4.84 2.86
C ASN A 46 4.91 3.52 3.49
N ARG A 47 6.22 3.37 3.68
CA ARG A 47 6.89 2.27 4.36
C ARG A 47 7.77 2.86 5.46
N ASN A 48 7.50 2.57 6.72
CA ASN A 48 8.11 3.21 7.90
C ASN A 48 8.18 4.74 7.73
N GLU A 49 7.01 5.36 7.51
CA GLU A 49 6.82 6.81 7.32
C GLU A 49 7.48 7.42 6.06
N ARG A 50 8.21 6.64 5.26
CA ARG A 50 8.79 7.09 3.99
C ARG A 50 7.87 6.76 2.81
N ASN A 51 7.56 7.74 1.97
CA ASN A 51 6.88 7.51 0.71
C ASN A 51 7.71 6.61 -0.22
N ILE A 52 7.11 5.53 -0.70
CA ILE A 52 7.73 4.58 -1.64
C ILE A 52 6.99 4.49 -2.97
N ALA A 53 5.73 4.91 -3.02
CA ALA A 53 4.95 4.96 -4.26
C ALA A 53 3.82 6.00 -4.18
N VAL A 54 3.41 6.48 -5.35
CA VAL A 54 2.25 7.34 -5.56
C VAL A 54 1.35 6.68 -6.59
N ALA A 55 0.03 6.65 -6.36
CA ALA A 55 -0.94 6.16 -7.31
C ALA A 55 -2.07 7.16 -7.55
N HIS A 56 -2.50 7.25 -8.81
CA HIS A 56 -3.61 8.09 -9.24
C HIS A 56 -4.85 7.23 -9.46
N LEU A 57 -5.88 7.46 -8.64
CA LEU A 57 -7.17 6.77 -8.66
C LEU A 57 -8.17 7.61 -9.45
N ASN A 58 -8.80 7.04 -10.46
CA ASN A 58 -9.73 7.72 -11.36
C ASN A 58 -10.77 6.73 -11.92
N GLU A 59 -11.62 7.20 -12.82
CA GLU A 59 -12.67 6.37 -13.42
C GLU A 59 -12.14 5.16 -14.19
N TYR A 60 -11.00 5.30 -14.86
CA TYR A 60 -10.42 4.25 -15.70
C TYR A 60 -9.93 3.05 -14.88
N ASN A 61 -9.46 3.29 -13.65
CA ASN A 61 -9.06 2.22 -12.72
C ASN A 61 -10.11 1.97 -11.63
N GLN A 62 -11.33 2.47 -11.81
CA GLN A 62 -12.43 2.34 -10.85
C GLN A 62 -12.02 2.78 -9.43
N TRP A 63 -11.20 3.82 -9.37
CA TRP A 63 -10.56 4.36 -8.17
C TRP A 63 -9.91 3.28 -7.29
N GLN A 64 -9.23 2.32 -7.91
CA GLN A 64 -8.53 1.22 -7.26
C GLN A 64 -7.07 1.13 -7.73
N GLN A 65 -6.19 0.74 -6.80
CA GLN A 65 -4.78 0.41 -7.06
C GLN A 65 -4.39 -0.83 -6.26
N VAL A 66 -3.51 -1.66 -6.84
CA VAL A 66 -2.88 -2.79 -6.15
C VAL A 66 -1.37 -2.59 -6.16
N PHE A 67 -0.75 -2.61 -4.98
CA PHE A 67 0.70 -2.64 -4.80
C PHE A 67 1.11 -4.06 -4.47
N THR A 68 1.97 -4.66 -5.29
CA THR A 68 2.44 -6.04 -5.17
C THR A 68 3.95 -6.05 -4.89
N ASP A 69 4.48 -7.22 -4.55
CA ASP A 69 5.91 -7.47 -4.36
C ASP A 69 6.60 -6.55 -3.34
N LEU A 70 5.85 -6.09 -2.33
CA LEU A 70 6.37 -5.27 -1.24
C LEU A 70 7.06 -6.15 -0.21
N ASP A 71 8.28 -5.83 0.19
CA ASP A 71 9.01 -6.57 1.23
C ASP A 71 8.22 -6.55 2.54
N LYS A 72 8.07 -7.70 3.20
CA LYS A 72 7.46 -7.74 4.53
C LYS A 72 8.41 -7.26 5.63
N TYR A 73 9.69 -7.56 5.47
CA TYR A 73 10.71 -7.30 6.49
C TYR A 73 11.90 -6.53 5.93
N ASP A 74 12.59 -5.80 6.80
CA ASP A 74 13.83 -5.11 6.49
C ASP A 74 15.06 -6.05 6.53
N GLU A 75 16.25 -5.47 6.31
CA GLU A 75 17.52 -6.21 6.31
C GLU A 75 17.89 -6.81 7.67
N ASN A 76 17.30 -6.32 8.77
CA ASN A 76 17.51 -6.81 10.14
C ASN A 76 16.42 -7.81 10.57
N GLY A 77 15.40 -8.02 9.73
CA GLY A 77 14.25 -8.85 10.02
C GLY A 77 13.13 -8.19 10.83
N GLU A 78 13.13 -6.87 10.90
CA GLU A 78 12.02 -6.10 11.47
C GLU A 78 10.91 -5.93 10.43
N GLU A 79 9.64 -6.08 10.82
CA GLU A 79 8.50 -5.94 9.90
C GLU A 79 8.32 -4.48 9.49
N TYR A 80 8.12 -4.26 8.19
CA TYR A 80 7.80 -2.94 7.66
C TYR A 80 6.36 -2.53 8.03
N GLU A 81 6.20 -1.30 8.52
CA GLU A 81 4.89 -0.68 8.68
C GLU A 81 4.50 0.01 7.37
N TYR A 82 3.40 -0.43 6.77
CA TYR A 82 2.83 0.18 5.58
C TYR A 82 1.59 1.01 5.90
N SER A 83 1.54 2.23 5.38
CA SER A 83 0.38 3.12 5.51
C SER A 83 0.04 3.78 4.18
N VAL A 84 -1.24 4.05 3.96
CA VAL A 84 -1.75 4.71 2.75
C VAL A 84 -2.37 6.03 3.16
N ASN A 85 -1.89 7.12 2.56
CA ASN A 85 -2.39 8.46 2.80
C ASN A 85 -3.03 9.02 1.53
N GLU A 86 -4.27 9.49 1.65
CA GLU A 86 -4.93 10.23 0.56
C GLU A 86 -4.39 11.66 0.54
N PHE A 87 -3.92 12.09 -0.63
CA PHE A 87 -3.55 13.48 -0.86
C PHE A 87 -4.39 14.05 -2.00
N TYR A 88 -5.24 15.02 -1.66
CA TYR A 88 -5.92 15.82 -2.67
C TYR A 88 -4.96 16.92 -3.15
N LYS A 89 -4.32 16.71 -4.31
CA LYS A 89 -3.67 17.80 -5.04
C LYS A 89 -4.61 18.26 -6.16
N PRO A 90 -5.37 19.35 -5.99
CA PRO A 90 -6.03 19.97 -7.12
C PRO A 90 -4.93 20.56 -8.01
N THR A 91 -4.65 19.93 -9.14
CA THR A 91 -3.94 20.59 -10.23
C THR A 91 -4.87 21.71 -10.72
N GLY A 92 -4.45 22.95 -10.48
CA GLY A 92 -5.11 24.15 -11.00
C GLY A 92 -4.91 24.34 -12.49
#